data_AF-A0A5S3YL94-F1
#
_entry.id   AF-A0A5S3YL94-F1
#
_cell.length_a   1.000
_cell.length_b   1.000
_cell.length_c   1.000
_cell.angle_alpha   90.00
_cell.angle_beta   90.00
_cell.angle_gamma   90.00
#
_symmetry.space_group_name_H-M   'P 1'
#
loop_
_entity.id
_entity.type
_entity.pdbx_description
1 polymer ?
#
loop_
_entity_poly.entity_id
_entity_poly.type
_entity_poly.pdbx_seq_one_letter_code
_entity_poly.pdbx_strand_id
1 'polypeptide(L)' 'EGAEFGHATSIVRYAPGAVFSEHSHPLGEEILVLDGIFSDEQGDYPAGSYIRNPPGSKHTPFSDTG' A
#
# COMPACT_ATOMS: atom_id res chain seq x y z
N GLU A 1 15.28 1.68 3.29
CA GLU A 1 14.23 2.32 4.13
C GLU A 1 14.77 3.61 4.70
N GLY A 2 14.24 4.75 4.30
CA GLY A 2 14.69 6.05 4.82
C GLY A 2 14.46 7.26 3.91
N ALA A 3 13.68 7.15 2.83
CA ALA A 3 13.50 8.27 1.90
C ALA A 3 12.19 9.05 2.07
N GLU A 4 11.19 8.52 2.78
CA GLU A 4 9.86 9.15 2.83
C GLU A 4 9.39 9.24 4.29
N PHE A 5 9.61 10.40 4.93
CA PHE A 5 8.99 10.75 6.20
C PHE A 5 8.29 12.10 6.04
N GLY A 6 7.00 12.17 6.39
CA GLY A 6 6.17 13.37 6.24
C GLY A 6 5.10 13.20 5.16
N HIS A 7 4.51 14.32 4.72
CA HIS A 7 3.52 14.33 3.65
C HIS A 7 4.24 14.09 2.31
N ALA A 8 3.96 12.95 1.69
CA ALA A 8 4.54 12.57 0.41
C ALA A 8 3.47 12.09 -0.57
N THR A 9 3.80 12.15 -1.86
CA THR A 9 2.98 11.57 -2.94
C THR A 9 3.94 10.97 -3.95
N SER A 10 3.83 9.66 -4.12
CA SER A 10 4.81 8.87 -4.87
C SER A 10 4.09 7.85 -5.74
N ILE A 11 4.68 7.52 -6.90
CA ILE A 11 4.28 6.35 -7.69
C ILE A 11 5.27 5.24 -7.39
N VAL A 12 4.76 4.14 -6.84
CA VAL A 12 5.56 2.96 -6.49
C VAL A 12 5.15 1.77 -7.33
N ARG A 13 6.08 0.85 -7.55
CA ARG A 13 5.82 -0.43 -8.23
C ARG A 13 6.22 -1.56 -7.29
N TYR A 14 5.28 -2.46 -7.04
CA TYR A 14 5.54 -3.68 -6.32
C TYR A 14 5.93 -4.74 -7.36
N ALA A 15 6.98 -5.51 -7.07
CA ALA A 15 7.33 -6.65 -7.91
C ALA A 15 6.40 -7.83 -7.57
N PRO A 16 6.18 -8.79 -8.48
CA PRO A 16 5.48 -10.02 -8.15
C PRO A 16 6.12 -10.73 -6.95
N GLY A 17 5.30 -11.11 -5.97
CA GLY A 17 5.72 -11.70 -4.70
C GLY A 17 6.31 -10.69 -3.69
N ALA A 18 6.18 -9.39 -3.94
CA ALA A 18 6.60 -8.37 -2.96
C ALA A 18 5.72 -8.45 -1.71
N VAL A 19 6.36 -8.53 -0.55
CA VAL A 19 5.71 -8.53 0.77
C VAL A 19 6.47 -7.57 1.67
N PHE A 20 5.72 -6.73 2.38
CA PHE A 20 6.27 -5.79 3.36
C PHE A 20 5.85 -6.22 4.76
N SER A 21 6.67 -5.90 5.77
CA SER A 21 6.30 -6.15 7.17
C SER A 21 5.14 -5.25 7.59
N GLU A 22 4.37 -5.67 8.59
CA GLU A 22 3.32 -4.84 9.18
C GLU A 22 3.90 -3.48 9.60
N HIS A 23 3.25 -2.40 9.17
CA HIS A 23 3.61 -1.05 9.56
C HIS A 23 2.36 -0.22 9.81
N SER A 24 2.53 0.86 10.56
CA SER A 24 1.46 1.78 10.93
C SER A 24 1.50 3.06 10.11
N HIS A 25 0.34 3.64 9.88
CA HIS A 25 0.15 4.94 9.23
C HIS A 25 -0.41 5.96 10.23
N PRO A 26 0.44 6.63 11.03
CA PRO A 26 -0.02 7.55 12.09
C PRO A 26 -0.87 8.72 11.58
N LEU A 27 -0.63 9.14 10.34
CA LEU A 27 -1.35 10.24 9.67
C LEU A 27 -2.24 9.76 8.53
N GLY A 28 -2.37 8.44 8.35
CA GLY A 28 -3.12 7.80 7.27
C GLY A 28 -2.32 7.64 5.98
N GLU A 29 -2.93 6.94 5.02
CA GLU A 29 -2.41 6.65 3.70
C GLU A 29 -3.57 6.55 2.70
N GLU A 30 -3.37 7.05 1.49
CA GLU A 30 -4.32 6.88 0.39
C GLU A 30 -3.59 6.20 -0.78
N ILE A 31 -4.18 5.14 -1.32
CA ILE A 31 -3.62 4.36 -2.42
C ILE A 31 -4.60 4.35 -3.58
N LEU A 32 -4.11 4.65 -4.78
CA LEU A 32 -4.79 4.35 -6.04
C LEU A 32 -4.00 3.27 -6.77
N VAL A 33 -4.61 2.12 -6.99
CA VAL A 33 -3.97 1.02 -7.72
C VAL A 33 -4.00 1.34 -9.21
N LEU A 34 -2.84 1.64 -9.80
CA LEU A 34 -2.75 2.03 -11.21
C LEU A 34 -2.82 0.84 -12.17
N ASP A 35 -2.19 -0.27 -11.80
CA ASP A 35 -2.08 -1.52 -12.56
C ASP A 35 -1.83 -2.67 -11.59
N GLY A 36 -2.14 -3.90 -11.99
CA GLY A 36 -1.94 -5.09 -11.14
C GLY A 36 -2.96 -5.24 -10.00
N ILE A 37 -2.55 -5.95 -8.95
CA ILE A 37 -3.34 -6.17 -7.72
C ILE A 37 -2.49 -5.83 -6.50
N PHE A 38 -2.95 -4.86 -5.71
CA PHE A 38 -2.45 -4.60 -4.36
C PHE A 38 -3.28 -5.44 -3.39
N SER A 39 -2.65 -6.00 -2.36
CA SER A 39 -3.35 -6.80 -1.34
C SER A 39 -2.85 -6.47 0.06
N ASP A 40 -3.72 -6.64 1.04
CA ASP A 40 -3.38 -6.67 2.46
C ASP A 40 -4.25 -7.72 3.18
N GLU A 41 -4.20 -7.77 4.51
CA GLU A 41 -4.98 -8.73 5.30
C GLU A 41 -6.51 -8.60 5.15
N GLN A 42 -7.00 -7.50 4.57
CA GLN A 42 -8.43 -7.27 4.34
C GLN A 42 -8.88 -7.75 2.96
N GLY A 43 -7.96 -7.98 2.01
CA GLY A 43 -8.25 -8.60 0.73
C GLY A 43 -7.45 -8.03 -0.45
N ASP A 44 -8.00 -8.25 -1.64
CA ASP A 44 -7.40 -7.87 -2.92
C ASP A 44 -8.04 -6.60 -3.48
N TYR A 45 -7.19 -5.70 -3.97
CA TYR A 45 -7.56 -4.41 -4.53
C TYR A 45 -7.01 -4.33 -5.96
N PRO A 46 -7.80 -4.70 -6.98
CA PRO A 46 -7.37 -4.65 -8.37
C PRO A 46 -7.22 -3.21 -8.87
N ALA A 47 -6.55 -3.05 -10.01
CA ALA A 47 -6.41 -1.77 -10.71
C ALA A 47 -7.73 -0.96 -10.78
N GLY A 48 -7.64 0.33 -10.44
CA GLY A 48 -8.78 1.24 -10.29
C GLY A 48 -9.36 1.31 -8.88
N SER A 49 -8.95 0.41 -7.97
CA SER A 49 -9.30 0.52 -6.56
C SER A 49 -8.69 1.76 -5.92
N TYR A 50 -9.50 2.47 -5.12
CA TYR A 50 -9.07 3.59 -4.30
C TYR A 50 -9.27 3.24 -2.83
N ILE A 51 -8.17 3.23 -2.08
CA ILE A 51 -8.10 2.77 -0.70
C ILE A 51 -7.77 3.98 0.16
N ARG A 52 -8.47 4.10 1.30
CA ARG A 52 -8.19 5.10 2.32
C ARG A 52 -7.92 4.40 3.64
N ASN A 53 -6.65 4.35 4.02
CA ASN A 53 -6.19 3.87 5.29
C ASN A 53 -6.20 5.06 6.27
N PRO A 54 -7.15 5.16 7.22
CA PRO A 54 -7.26 6.33 8.09
C PRO A 54 -6.07 6.43 9.05
N PRO A 55 -5.84 7.61 9.67
CA PRO A 55 -4.85 7.75 10.74
C PRO A 55 -4.98 6.67 11.81
N GLY A 56 -3.86 6.03 12.15
CA GLY A 56 -3.79 4.93 13.13
C GLY A 56 -4.06 3.54 12.57
N SER A 57 -4.32 3.42 11.27
CA SER A 57 -4.34 2.13 10.57
C SER A 57 -2.96 1.48 10.56
N LYS A 58 -2.95 0.16 10.40
CA LYS A 58 -1.76 -0.66 10.19
C LYS A 58 -2.12 -1.83 9.28
N HIS A 59 -1.19 -2.25 8.44
CA HIS A 59 -1.42 -3.36 7.52
C HIS A 59 -0.11 -4.02 7.09
N THR A 60 -0.21 -5.20 6.49
CA THR A 60 0.90 -5.93 5.88
C THR A 60 0.68 -5.96 4.36
N PRO A 61 1.18 -4.98 3.58
CA PRO A 61 0.89 -4.93 2.17
C PRO A 61 1.75 -5.90 1.36
N PHE A 62 1.14 -6.46 0.32
CA PHE A 62 1.79 -7.38 -0.60
C PHE A 62 1.17 -7.34 -1.99
N SER A 63 1.82 -8.00 -2.94
CA SER A 63 1.26 -8.28 -4.26
C SER A 63 1.83 -9.60 -4.79
N ASP A 64 0.97 -10.58 -5.03
CA ASP A 64 1.38 -11.90 -5.53
C ASP A 64 1.81 -11.85 -6.99
N THR A 65 1.04 -11.13 -7.83
CA THR A 65 1.24 -11.11 -9.29
C THR A 65 1.90 -9.84 -9.81
N GLY A 66 2.10 -8.84 -8.96
CA GLY A 66 2.41 -7.47 -9.39
C GLY A 66 1.13 -6.66 -9.64
#